data_AF-A0A8T4SCX5-F1
#
_entry.id   AF-A0A8T4SCX5-F1
#
_cell.length_a   1.000
_cell.length_b   1.000
_cell.length_c   1.000
_cell.angle_alpha   90.00
_cell.angle_beta   90.00
_cell.angle_gamma   90.00
#
_symmetry.space_group_name_H-M   'P 1'
#
loop_
_entity.id
_entity.type
_entity.pdbx_description
1 polymer ?
#
loop_
_entity_poly.entity_id
_entity_poly.type
_entity_poly.pdbx_seq_one_letter_code
_entity_poly.pdbx_strand_id
1 'polypeptide(L)'
;KIVVKLVEIGIEGGRGNIVERIRFAQDLFKENPECLEFQELITEAEKAIKSEEYEKAAGYVEAAINACRDTITSLGGSMQMPSPKADYFKVFLMVISASMFAWLVMELWFKRGKRQKRNEIRLRKNSKEVQKKQ
;
A
#
# COMPACT_ATOMS: atom_id res chain seq x y z
N LYS A 1 -13.79 3.89 -13.93
CA LYS A 1 -13.41 5.15 -14.62
C LYS A 1 -14.22 6.29 -13.99
N ILE A 2 -13.77 6.84 -12.86
CA ILE A 2 -14.53 7.86 -12.10
C ILE A 2 -13.82 9.23 -12.14
N VAL A 3 -12.54 9.26 -12.52
CA VAL A 3 -11.69 10.47 -12.53
C VAL A 3 -11.96 11.42 -13.71
N VAL A 4 -12.72 11.00 -14.74
CA VAL A 4 -12.79 11.75 -16.01
C VAL A 4 -13.67 13.01 -15.94
N LYS A 5 -14.72 13.04 -15.10
CA LYS A 5 -15.63 14.20 -15.01
C LYS A 5 -15.06 15.40 -14.24
N LEU A 6 -14.13 15.18 -13.30
CA LEU A 6 -13.55 16.28 -12.51
C LEU A 6 -12.67 17.20 -13.37
N VAL A 7 -12.09 16.71 -14.46
CA VAL A 7 -11.13 17.46 -15.28
C VAL A 7 -11.82 18.39 -16.27
N GLU A 8 -13.01 18.06 -16.76
CA GLU A 8 -13.74 18.91 -17.72
C GLU A 8 -14.49 20.07 -17.05
N ILE A 9 -14.81 19.98 -15.76
CA ILE A 9 -15.63 21.00 -15.08
C ILE A 9 -14.79 21.99 -14.23
N GLY A 10 -13.53 21.65 -13.95
CA GLY A 10 -12.68 22.39 -13.02
C GLY A 10 -11.75 23.46 -13.63
N ILE A 11 -11.68 23.62 -14.96
CA ILE A 11 -10.69 24.52 -15.60
C ILE A 11 -11.32 25.33 -16.72
N GLU A 12 -12.42 26.04 -16.44
CA GLU A 12 -12.64 27.35 -17.07
C GLU A 12 -12.90 28.37 -15.96
N GLY A 13 -11.80 28.93 -15.46
CA GLY A 13 -11.85 30.13 -14.64
C GLY A 13 -12.54 31.24 -15.42
N GLY A 14 -13.70 31.69 -14.93
CA GLY A 14 -14.34 32.85 -15.50
C GLY A 14 -15.75 33.04 -14.98
N ARG A 15 -15.90 33.78 -13.87
CA ARG A 15 -17.10 34.55 -13.51
C ARG A 15 -18.47 33.90 -13.87
N GLY A 16 -18.61 32.59 -13.70
CA GLY A 16 -19.87 31.89 -13.90
C GLY A 16 -20.83 32.23 -12.77
N ASN A 17 -22.13 32.23 -13.06
CA ASN A 17 -23.16 32.54 -12.09
C ASN A 17 -22.95 31.67 -10.84
N ILE A 18 -22.84 32.30 -9.66
CA ILE A 18 -22.54 31.60 -8.41
C ILE A 18 -23.57 30.49 -8.10
N VAL A 19 -24.81 30.67 -8.57
CA VAL A 19 -25.88 29.68 -8.48
C VAL A 19 -25.54 28.42 -9.27
N GLU A 20 -24.90 28.54 -10.43
CA GLU A 20 -24.43 27.39 -11.23
C GLU A 20 -23.31 26.65 -10.51
N ARG A 21 -22.40 27.37 -9.84
CA ARG A 21 -21.33 26.75 -9.05
C ARG A 21 -21.86 26.01 -7.83
N ILE A 22 -22.88 26.55 -7.16
CA ILE A 22 -23.59 25.86 -6.06
C ILE A 22 -24.22 24.57 -6.59
N ARG A 23 -24.92 24.64 -7.72
CA ARG A 23 -25.54 23.46 -8.33
C ARG A 23 -24.50 22.41 -8.71
N PHE A 24 -23.38 22.84 -9.28
CA PHE A 24 -22.26 21.96 -9.57
C PHE A 24 -21.73 21.26 -8.31
N ALA A 25 -21.51 22.00 -7.22
CA ALA A 25 -21.06 21.41 -5.97
C ALA A 25 -22.07 20.41 -5.39
N GLN A 26 -23.37 20.72 -5.46
CA GLN A 26 -24.42 19.78 -5.04
C GLN A 26 -24.45 18.51 -5.88
N ASP A 27 -24.26 18.61 -7.20
CA ASP A 27 -24.20 17.45 -8.08
C ASP A 27 -22.91 16.65 -7.86
N LEU A 28 -21.79 17.31 -7.57
CA LEU A 28 -20.53 16.67 -7.17
C LEU A 28 -20.71 15.85 -5.89
N PHE A 29 -21.44 16.35 -4.89
CA PHE A 29 -21.65 15.64 -3.62
C PHE A 29 -22.62 14.47 -3.76
N LYS A 30 -23.61 14.55 -4.66
CA LYS A 30 -24.48 13.41 -4.98
C LYS A 30 -23.71 12.26 -5.63
N GLU A 31 -22.76 12.59 -6.51
CA GLU A 31 -21.90 11.58 -7.15
C GLU A 31 -20.83 11.04 -6.16
N ASN A 32 -20.49 11.77 -5.09
CA ASN A 32 -19.42 11.43 -4.14
C ASN A 32 -19.91 11.62 -2.68
N PRO A 33 -20.50 10.59 -2.04
CA PRO A 33 -21.08 10.69 -0.69
C PRO A 33 -20.07 11.05 0.40
N GLU A 34 -18.78 10.83 0.17
CA GLU A 34 -17.68 11.29 1.03
C GLU A 34 -17.59 12.82 1.13
N CYS A 35 -18.15 13.55 0.18
CA CYS A 35 -18.15 15.01 0.18
C CYS A 35 -19.35 15.63 0.90
N LEU A 36 -20.27 14.81 1.41
CA LEU A 36 -21.48 15.29 2.10
C LEU A 36 -21.15 16.13 3.35
N GLU A 37 -19.96 15.94 3.93
CA GLU A 37 -19.44 16.73 5.04
C GLU A 37 -19.30 18.22 4.70
N PHE A 38 -19.05 18.56 3.43
CA PHE A 38 -18.87 19.95 2.97
C PHE A 38 -20.19 20.64 2.60
N GLN A 39 -21.34 19.99 2.81
CA GLN A 39 -22.67 20.53 2.52
C GLN A 39 -22.98 21.81 3.32
N GLU A 40 -22.40 21.94 4.51
CA GLU A 40 -22.56 23.13 5.35
C GLU A 40 -22.01 24.39 4.65
N LEU A 41 -20.85 24.28 3.97
CA LEU A 41 -20.26 25.39 3.22
C LEU A 41 -21.16 25.83 2.05
N ILE A 42 -21.85 24.89 1.40
CA ILE A 42 -22.83 25.23 0.36
C ILE A 42 -24.05 25.93 0.96
N THR A 43 -24.47 25.53 2.16
CA THR A 43 -25.56 26.18 2.88
C THR A 43 -25.19 27.62 3.26
N GLU A 44 -23.96 27.86 3.71
CA GLU A 44 -23.44 29.21 3.98
C GLU A 44 -23.30 30.06 2.71
N ALA A 45 -22.92 29.45 1.58
CA ALA A 45 -22.92 30.15 0.29
C ALA A 45 -24.32 30.63 -0.11
N GLU A 46 -25.35 29.79 0.05
CA GLU A 46 -26.74 30.18 -0.23
C GLU A 46 -27.23 31.31 0.68
N LYS A 47 -26.83 31.31 1.96
CA LYS A 47 -27.11 32.41 2.90
C LYS A 47 -26.42 33.70 2.47
N ALA A 48 -25.14 33.63 2.10
CA ALA A 48 -24.38 34.79 1.64
C ALA A 48 -24.96 35.40 0.36
N ILE A 49 -25.49 34.59 -0.57
CA ILE A 49 -26.23 35.10 -1.74
C ILE A 49 -27.47 35.89 -1.32
N LYS A 50 -28.26 35.39 -0.35
CA LYS A 50 -29.46 36.09 0.15
C LYS A 50 -29.11 37.42 0.81
N SER A 51 -27.91 37.52 1.37
CA SER A 51 -27.37 38.75 1.97
C SER A 51 -26.62 39.64 0.96
N GLU A 52 -26.68 39.34 -0.34
CA GLU A 52 -25.95 40.04 -1.41
C GLU A 52 -24.42 40.02 -1.27
N GLU A 53 -23.88 39.13 -0.43
CA GLU A 53 -22.45 38.94 -0.18
C GLU A 53 -21.84 37.93 -1.16
N TYR A 54 -21.90 38.24 -2.45
CA TYR A 54 -21.51 37.32 -3.54
C TYR A 54 -20.05 36.85 -3.47
N GLU A 55 -19.14 37.70 -3.00
CA GLU A 55 -17.72 37.33 -2.85
C GLU A 55 -17.51 36.29 -1.76
N LYS A 56 -18.20 36.44 -0.62
CA LYS A 56 -18.16 35.43 0.46
C LYS A 56 -18.80 34.14 0.02
N ALA A 57 -19.94 34.22 -0.67
CA ALA A 57 -20.58 33.05 -1.25
C ALA A 57 -19.61 32.30 -2.19
N ALA A 58 -18.85 33.02 -3.02
CA ALA A 58 -17.90 32.40 -3.95
C ALA A 58 -16.79 31.66 -3.18
N GLY A 59 -16.26 32.29 -2.13
CA GLY A 59 -15.27 31.68 -1.24
C GLY A 59 -15.78 30.40 -0.58
N TYR A 60 -17.02 30.38 -0.09
CA TYR A 60 -17.61 29.18 0.50
C TYR A 60 -17.77 28.03 -0.51
N VAL A 61 -18.24 28.32 -1.72
CA VAL A 61 -18.41 27.30 -2.78
C VAL A 61 -17.06 26.75 -3.21
N GLU A 62 -16.07 27.60 -3.40
CA GLU A 62 -14.73 27.21 -3.81
C GLU A 62 -14.02 26.38 -2.73
N ALA A 63 -14.16 26.76 -1.45
CA ALA A 63 -13.68 25.96 -0.33
C ALA A 63 -14.32 24.56 -0.30
N ALA A 64 -15.64 24.48 -0.52
CA ALA A 64 -16.37 23.21 -0.53
C ALA A 64 -15.93 22.28 -1.67
N ILE A 65 -15.78 22.82 -2.88
CA ILE A 65 -15.32 22.07 -4.06
C ILE A 65 -13.88 21.58 -3.87
N ASN A 66 -12.98 22.46 -3.39
CA ASN A 66 -11.58 22.10 -3.18
C ASN A 66 -11.42 21.06 -2.07
N ALA A 67 -12.11 21.21 -0.95
CA ALA A 67 -12.06 20.23 0.15
C ALA A 67 -12.61 18.86 -0.29
N CYS A 68 -13.70 18.84 -1.07
CA CYS A 68 -14.22 17.61 -1.68
C CYS A 68 -13.21 16.97 -2.65
N ARG A 69 -12.60 17.78 -3.53
CA ARG A 69 -11.56 17.29 -4.45
C ARG A 69 -10.37 16.69 -3.70
N ASP A 70 -9.89 17.35 -2.65
CA ASP A 70 -8.78 16.87 -1.83
C ASP A 70 -9.16 15.58 -1.11
N THR A 71 -10.40 15.48 -0.62
CA THR A 71 -10.93 14.26 0.02
C THR A 71 -10.97 13.10 -0.96
N ILE A 72 -11.57 13.28 -2.15
CA ILE A 72 -11.63 12.24 -3.20
C ILE A 72 -10.20 11.83 -3.65
N THR A 73 -9.31 12.80 -3.82
CA THR A 73 -7.92 12.55 -4.23
C THR A 73 -7.14 11.81 -3.14
N SER A 74 -7.38 12.17 -1.87
CA SER A 74 -6.81 11.49 -0.71
C SER A 74 -7.35 10.08 -0.61
N LEU A 75 -8.65 9.82 -0.75
CA LEU A 75 -9.21 8.46 -0.80
C LEU A 75 -8.60 7.62 -1.93
N GLY A 76 -8.35 8.23 -3.09
CA GLY A 76 -7.59 7.61 -4.20
C GLY A 76 -6.12 7.33 -3.89
N GLY A 77 -5.52 8.05 -2.93
CA GLY A 77 -4.12 7.94 -2.50
C GLY A 77 -3.88 7.30 -1.12
N SER A 78 -4.90 7.17 -0.27
CA SER A 78 -4.80 6.89 1.15
C SER A 78 -5.98 6.04 1.65
N MET A 79 -6.09 4.84 1.10
CA MET A 79 -6.32 3.63 1.91
C MET A 79 -5.39 2.51 1.41
N GLN A 80 -4.09 2.81 1.30
CA GLN A 80 -3.13 1.81 1.74
C GLN A 80 -3.17 1.87 3.27
N MET A 81 -4.02 1.03 3.88
CA MET A 81 -3.64 0.37 5.13
C MET A 81 -2.16 0.01 4.96
N PRO A 82 -1.25 0.23 5.93
CA PRO A 82 0.08 -0.34 5.82
C PRO A 82 -0.13 -1.85 5.83
N SER A 83 -0.43 -2.42 4.65
CA SER A 83 -0.06 -3.78 4.37
C SER A 83 1.42 -3.75 4.71
N PRO A 84 1.90 -4.55 5.66
CA PRO A 84 3.30 -4.81 5.68
C PRO A 84 3.56 -5.31 4.26
N LYS A 85 4.12 -4.46 3.41
CA LYS A 85 4.85 -4.87 2.22
C LYS A 85 6.04 -5.58 2.85
N ALA A 86 5.77 -6.77 3.39
CA ALA A 86 6.76 -7.76 3.68
C ALA A 86 7.50 -7.80 2.37
N ASP A 87 8.72 -7.30 2.42
CA ASP A 87 9.57 -7.17 1.26
C ASP A 87 9.80 -8.62 0.84
N TYR A 88 8.90 -9.14 0.00
CA TYR A 88 8.80 -10.56 -0.29
C TYR A 88 10.12 -11.02 -0.89
N PHE A 89 10.82 -10.10 -1.55
CA PHE A 89 12.20 -10.27 -1.99
C PHE A 89 13.17 -10.52 -0.83
N LYS A 90 13.12 -9.72 0.24
CA LYS A 90 13.94 -9.90 1.45
C LYS A 90 13.60 -11.20 2.20
N VAL A 91 12.32 -11.53 2.34
CA VAL A 91 11.88 -12.79 2.95
C VAL A 91 12.32 -14.00 2.11
N PHE A 92 12.18 -13.90 0.79
CA PHE A 92 12.63 -14.91 -0.16
C PHE A 92 14.14 -15.14 -0.10
N LEU A 93 14.95 -14.07 -0.05
CA LEU A 93 16.40 -14.16 0.13
C LEU A 93 16.79 -14.81 1.46
N MET A 94 16.04 -14.55 2.53
CA MET A 94 16.28 -15.17 3.83
C MET A 94 15.98 -16.68 3.81
N VAL A 95 14.91 -17.10 3.14
CA VAL A 95 14.54 -18.52 2.99
C VAL A 95 15.55 -19.26 2.11
N ILE A 96 15.99 -18.66 1.00
CA ILE A 96 17.01 -19.25 0.13
C ILE A 96 18.31 -19.44 0.88
N SER A 97 18.79 -18.41 1.58
CA SER A 97 20.05 -18.50 2.33
C SER A 97 19.96 -19.57 3.42
N ALA A 98 18.89 -19.60 4.23
CA ALA A 98 18.70 -20.64 5.24
C ALA A 98 18.68 -22.06 4.64
N SER A 99 18.01 -22.23 3.49
CA SER A 99 17.94 -23.52 2.79
C SER A 99 19.31 -23.98 2.27
N MET A 100 20.12 -23.07 1.71
CA MET A 100 21.48 -23.38 1.26
C MET A 100 22.39 -23.76 2.43
N PHE A 101 22.31 -23.03 3.56
CA PHE A 101 23.08 -23.36 4.75
C PHE A 101 22.71 -24.74 5.32
N ALA A 102 21.42 -25.06 5.41
CA ALA A 102 20.96 -26.36 5.88
C ALA A 102 21.48 -27.51 4.99
N TRP A 103 21.48 -27.31 3.67
CA TRP A 103 21.97 -28.30 2.72
C TRP A 103 23.48 -28.55 2.86
N LEU A 104 24.29 -27.48 3.00
CA LEU A 104 25.73 -27.58 3.25
C LEU A 104 26.04 -28.34 4.55
N VAL A 105 25.32 -28.03 5.63
CA VAL A 105 25.49 -28.72 6.92
C VAL A 105 25.16 -30.21 6.78
N MET A 106 24.07 -30.55 6.09
CA MET A 106 23.67 -31.93 5.84
C MET A 106 24.74 -32.69 5.02
N GLU A 107 25.31 -32.07 3.99
CA GLU A 107 26.37 -32.69 3.18
C GLU A 107 27.64 -32.96 4.00
N LEU A 108 28.03 -32.00 4.85
CA LEU A 108 29.18 -32.17 5.74
C LEU A 108 28.95 -33.28 6.78
N TRP A 109 27.75 -33.36 7.35
CA TRP A 109 27.36 -34.44 8.24
C TRP A 109 27.41 -35.81 7.55
N PHE A 110 26.88 -35.89 6.33
CA PHE A 110 26.89 -37.14 5.56
C PHE A 110 28.32 -37.58 5.19
N LYS A 111 29.19 -36.62 4.83
CA LYS A 111 30.62 -36.88 4.58
C LYS A 111 31.34 -37.34 5.86
N ARG A 112 31.07 -36.74 7.02
CA ARG A 112 31.63 -37.17 8.32
C ARG A 112 31.19 -38.58 8.69
N GLY A 113 29.90 -38.89 8.55
CA GLY A 113 29.36 -40.23 8.81
C GLY A 113 29.99 -41.31 7.92
N LYS A 114 30.21 -41.02 6.64
CA LYS A 114 30.96 -41.93 5.74
C LYS A 114 32.42 -42.12 6.15
N ARG A 115 33.10 -41.07 6.62
CA ARG A 115 34.50 -41.17 7.10
C ARG A 115 34.59 -42.02 8.36
N GLN A 116 33.67 -41.85 9.30
CA GLN A 116 33.65 -42.63 10.54
C GLN A 116 33.46 -44.12 10.27
N LYS A 117 32.48 -44.50 9.43
CA LYS A 117 32.27 -45.90 9.02
C LYS A 117 33.50 -46.51 8.32
N ARG A 118 34.22 -45.74 7.50
CA ARG A 118 35.47 -46.21 6.87
C ARG A 118 36.57 -46.46 7.90
N ASN A 119 36.70 -45.62 8.92
CA ASN A 119 37.70 -45.77 9.97
C ASN A 119 37.41 -46.98 10.87
N GLU A 120 36.15 -47.21 11.24
CA GLU A 120 35.75 -48.40 12.01
C GLU A 120 36.04 -49.71 11.26
N ILE A 121 35.76 -49.76 9.95
CA ILE A 121 36.09 -50.93 9.13
C ILE A 121 37.60 -51.18 9.07
N ARG A 122 38.43 -50.13 8.98
CA ARG A 122 39.89 -50.26 9.02
C ARG A 122 40.38 -50.77 10.38
N LEU A 123 39.87 -50.23 11.48
CA LEU A 123 40.23 -50.68 12.83
C LEU A 123 39.86 -52.15 13.08
N ARG A 124 38.68 -52.58 12.63
CA ARG A 124 38.26 -54.00 12.69
C ARG A 124 39.18 -54.92 11.87
N LYS A 125 39.64 -54.49 10.69
CA LYS A 125 40.60 -55.26 9.88
C LYS A 125 41.95 -55.39 10.59
N ASN A 126 42.49 -54.28 11.09
CA ASN A 126 43.78 -54.29 11.79
C ASN A 126 43.74 -55.16 13.05
N SER A 127 42.65 -55.12 13.82
CA SER A 127 42.48 -55.97 15.01
C SER A 127 42.48 -57.47 14.68
N LYS A 128 41.86 -57.89 13.56
CA LYS A 128 41.87 -59.29 13.11
C LYS A 128 43.23 -59.77 12.62
N GLU A 129 44.02 -58.89 11.98
CA GLU A 129 45.38 -59.21 11.54
C GLU A 129 46.34 -59.41 12.72
N VAL A 130 46.19 -58.65 13.81
CA VAL A 130 47.00 -58.79 15.03
C VAL A 130 46.72 -60.14 15.71
N GLN A 131 45.46 -60.58 15.81
CA GLN A 131 45.13 -61.86 16.44
C GLN A 131 45.59 -63.09 15.66
N LYS A 132 45.83 -62.99 14.34
CA LYS A 132 46.37 -64.10 13.54
C LYS A 132 47.88 -64.31 13.69
N LYS A 133 48.59 -63.32 14.25
CA LYS A 133 50.05 -63.36 14.41
C LYS A 133 50.50 -63.84 15.80
N GLN A 134 49.55 -64.03 16.72
CA GLN A 134 49.76 -64.68 18.01
C GLN A 134 49.33 -66.15 17.90
#